data_AF-A0A8S3Z5K1-F1
#
_entry.id   AF-A0A8S3Z5K1-F1
#
_cell.length_a   1.000
_cell.length_b   1.000
_cell.length_c   1.000
_cell.angle_alpha   90.00
_cell.angle_beta   90.00
_cell.angle_gamma   90.00
#
_symmetry.space_group_name_H-M   'P 1'
#
loop_
_entity.id
_entity.type
_entity.pdbx_description
1 polymer ?
#
loop_
_entity_poly.entity_id
_entity_poly.type
_entity_poly.pdbx_seq_one_letter_code
_entity_poly.pdbx_strand_id
1 'polypeptide(L)'
;AVCLLNAYREMRGECQETYYNLGRALNQLEIQYAAAHYYRKALEFPPVVSDAEGTFDLSREIAYSLAQMYIRSNNPEYARYYLEKYCVI
;
A
#
# COMPACT_ATOMS: atom_id res chain seq x y z
N ALA A 1 -16.37 -7.80 -3.31
CA ALA A 1 -15.00 -7.35 -2.94
C ALA A 1 -15.00 -6.39 -1.75
N VAL A 2 -15.68 -5.23 -1.82
CA VAL A 2 -15.66 -4.21 -0.74
C VAL A 2 -16.17 -4.73 0.61
N CYS A 3 -17.25 -5.51 0.63
CA CYS A 3 -17.80 -6.09 1.88
C CYS A 3 -16.81 -7.07 2.57
N LEU A 4 -16.08 -7.87 1.79
CA LEU A 4 -15.06 -8.81 2.30
C LEU A 4 -13.89 -8.05 2.95
N LEU A 5 -13.48 -6.93 2.36
CA LEU A 5 -12.34 -6.15 2.86
C LEU A 5 -12.70 -5.37 4.15
N ASN A 6 -13.95 -4.94 4.29
CA ASN A 6 -14.42 -4.35 5.54
C ASN A 6 -14.43 -5.39 6.67
N ALA A 7 -14.97 -6.59 6.41
CA ALA A 7 -14.90 -7.70 7.37
C ALA A 7 -13.45 -8.10 7.68
N TYR A 8 -12.56 -8.11 6.67
CA TYR A 8 -11.12 -8.35 6.88
C TYR A 8 -10.50 -7.30 7.81
N ARG A 9 -10.76 -6.01 7.57
CA ARG A 9 -10.29 -4.92 8.42
C ARG A 9 -10.80 -5.04 9.84
N GLU A 10 -12.07 -5.41 10.02
CA GLU A 10 -12.67 -5.61 11.35
C GLU A 10 -12.02 -6.77 12.12
N MET A 11 -11.61 -7.85 11.43
CA MET A 11 -10.96 -9.00 12.05
C MET A 11 -9.46 -8.79 12.30
N ARG A 12 -8.72 -8.19 11.36
CA ARG A 12 -7.26 -7.98 11.47
C ARG A 12 -6.87 -6.73 12.25
N GLY A 13 -7.74 -5.73 12.25
CA GLY A 13 -7.43 -4.41 12.80
C GLY A 13 -6.65 -3.51 11.82
N GLU A 14 -6.32 -2.32 12.30
CA GLU A 14 -5.61 -1.30 11.54
C GLU A 14 -4.10 -1.61 11.53
N CYS A 15 -3.58 -2.04 10.38
CA CYS A 15 -2.17 -2.35 10.20
C CYS A 15 -1.71 -2.14 8.75
N GLN A 16 -0.40 -2.19 8.51
CA GLN A 16 0.20 -1.98 7.18
C GLN A 16 -0.44 -2.88 6.11
N GLU A 17 -0.60 -4.16 6.41
CA GLU A 17 -1.18 -5.16 5.52
C GLU A 17 -2.65 -4.86 5.17
N THR A 18 -3.46 -4.51 6.17
CA THR A 18 -4.89 -4.20 5.98
C THR A 18 -5.08 -3.05 5.00
N TYR A 19 -4.31 -1.97 5.18
CA TYR A 19 -4.40 -0.79 4.32
C TYR A 19 -3.80 -1.02 2.93
N TYR A 20 -2.74 -1.81 2.82
CA TYR A 20 -2.21 -2.23 1.53
C TYR A 20 -3.25 -3.02 0.72
N ASN A 21 -3.91 -4.00 1.34
CA ASN A 21 -4.92 -4.82 0.66
C ASN A 21 -6.17 -4.00 0.25
N LEU A 22 -6.59 -3.03 1.08
CA LEU A 22 -7.63 -2.07 0.70
C LEU A 22 -7.23 -1.24 -0.53
N GLY A 23 -6.00 -0.71 -0.53
CA GLY A 23 -5.44 0.02 -1.65
C GLY A 23 -5.42 -0.81 -2.94
N ARG A 24 -5.00 -2.08 -2.87
CA ARG A 24 -4.97 -3.01 -4.01
C ARG A 24 -6.35 -3.25 -4.60
N ALA A 25 -7.32 -3.55 -3.75
CA ALA A 25 -8.67 -3.80 -4.22
C ALA A 25 -9.29 -2.58 -4.90
N LEU A 26 -9.08 -1.38 -4.34
CA LEU A 26 -9.57 -0.14 -4.94
C LEU A 26 -8.85 0.19 -6.25
N ASN A 27 -7.56 -0.12 -6.35
CA ASN A 27 -6.80 0.04 -7.58
C ASN A 27 -7.35 -0.87 -8.68
N GLN A 28 -7.63 -2.14 -8.37
CA GLN A 28 -8.26 -3.09 -9.30
C GLN A 28 -9.66 -2.67 -9.76
N LEU A 29 -10.37 -1.91 -8.94
CA LEU A 29 -11.68 -1.32 -9.26
C LEU A 29 -11.57 0.06 -9.95
N GLU A 30 -10.37 0.48 -10.31
CA GLU A 30 -10.06 1.78 -10.93
C GLU A 30 -10.41 3.02 -10.08
N ILE A 31 -10.60 2.84 -8.77
CA ILE A 31 -10.86 3.94 -7.83
C ILE A 31 -9.53 4.53 -7.34
N GLN A 32 -8.79 5.14 -8.28
CA GLN A 32 -7.39 5.52 -8.11
C GLN A 32 -7.15 6.48 -6.93
N TYR A 33 -7.99 7.49 -6.75
CA TYR A 33 -7.83 8.45 -5.64
C TYR A 33 -7.93 7.78 -4.27
N ALA A 34 -8.87 6.85 -4.10
CA ALA A 34 -9.04 6.11 -2.85
C ALA A 34 -7.92 5.09 -2.66
N ALA A 35 -7.48 4.41 -3.72
CA ALA A 35 -6.33 3.51 -3.67
C ALA A 35 -5.06 4.23 -3.20
N ALA A 36 -4.78 5.42 -3.76
CA ALA A 36 -3.62 6.23 -3.37
C ALA A 36 -3.73 6.73 -1.92
N HIS A 37 -4.93 7.01 -1.42
CA HIS A 37 -5.14 7.35 -0.01
C HIS A 37 -4.77 6.16 0.90
N TYR A 38 -5.28 4.96 0.62
CA TYR A 38 -5.02 3.80 1.45
C TYR A 38 -3.59 3.28 1.37
N TYR A 39 -2.92 3.37 0.21
CA TYR A 39 -1.50 3.05 0.13
C TYR A 39 -0.63 4.02 0.96
N ARG A 40 -0.92 5.33 0.91
CA ARG A 40 -0.21 6.30 1.77
C ARG A 40 -0.45 6.01 3.24
N LYS A 41 -1.71 5.73 3.61
CA LYS A 41 -2.06 5.33 4.97
C LYS A 41 -1.32 4.05 5.39
N ALA A 42 -1.16 3.07 4.51
CA ALA A 42 -0.40 1.85 4.82
C ALA A 42 1.06 2.14 5.19
N LEU A 43 1.72 3.10 4.51
CA LEU A 43 3.10 3.52 4.82
C LEU A 43 3.24 4.27 6.15
N GLU A 44 2.14 4.68 6.79
CA GLU A 44 2.17 5.30 8.13
C GLU A 44 2.23 4.25 9.24
N PHE A 45 1.91 2.99 8.94
CA PHE A 45 1.95 1.89 9.91
C PHE A 45 3.32 1.20 9.90
N PRO A 46 3.83 0.79 11.08
CA PRO A 46 5.05 0.00 11.14
C PRO A 46 4.84 -1.37 10.48
N PRO A 47 5.93 -2.01 10.00
CA PRO A 47 5.90 -3.39 9.52
C PRO A 47 5.25 -4.32 10.53
N VAL A 48 4.35 -5.17 10.05
CA VAL A 48 3.53 -6.03 10.90
C VAL A 48 4.29 -7.33 11.09
N VAL A 49 5.05 -7.41 12.17
CA VAL A 49 5.77 -8.57 12.69
C VAL A 49 7.23 -8.68 12.24
N SER A 50 8.13 -8.61 13.22
CA SER A 50 9.46 -9.21 13.18
C SER A 50 9.29 -10.60 13.78
N ASP A 51 9.21 -11.64 12.95
CA ASP A 51 9.28 -13.01 13.44
C ASP A 51 10.73 -13.52 13.34
N ALA A 52 10.95 -14.77 13.73
CA ALA A 52 12.26 -15.40 13.65
C ALA A 52 12.73 -15.63 12.19
N GLU A 53 11.85 -15.44 11.21
CA GLU A 53 12.08 -15.67 9.77
C GLU A 53 12.26 -14.36 8.99
N GLY A 54 11.86 -13.22 9.54
CA GLY A 54 12.12 -11.89 9.02
C GLY A 54 11.16 -10.81 9.51
N THR A 55 11.37 -9.59 9.04
CA THR A 55 10.39 -8.51 9.20
C THR A 55 9.44 -8.55 8.01
N PHE A 56 8.16 -8.78 8.25
CA PHE A 56 7.12 -8.65 7.22
C PHE A 56 6.84 -7.16 6.99
N ASP A 57 7.67 -6.57 6.12
CA ASP A 57 7.58 -5.16 5.71
C ASP A 57 7.10 -5.05 4.28
N LEU A 58 5.90 -4.48 4.10
CA LEU A 58 5.28 -4.23 2.80
C LEU A 58 5.62 -2.85 2.22
N SER A 59 6.49 -2.07 2.86
CA SER A 59 6.78 -0.69 2.45
C SER A 59 7.26 -0.60 1.01
N ARG A 60 8.06 -1.57 0.56
CA ARG A 60 8.60 -1.66 -0.81
C ARG A 60 7.49 -1.90 -1.82
N GLU A 61 6.62 -2.86 -1.54
CA GLU A 61 5.49 -3.25 -2.38
C GLU A 61 4.44 -2.13 -2.48
N ILE A 62 4.17 -1.46 -1.36
CA ILE A 62 3.28 -0.31 -1.32
C ILE A 62 3.85 0.85 -2.15
N ALA A 63 5.13 1.18 -1.96
CA ALA A 63 5.80 2.26 -2.67
C ALA A 63 5.85 1.98 -4.19
N TYR A 64 6.15 0.74 -4.58
CA TYR A 64 6.11 0.33 -5.98
C TYR A 64 4.71 0.45 -6.59
N SER A 65 3.67 0.06 -5.85
CA SER A 65 2.28 0.18 -6.29
C SER A 65 1.87 1.65 -6.49
N LEU A 66 2.27 2.54 -5.58
CA LEU A 66 2.08 3.99 -5.73
C LEU A 66 2.84 4.54 -6.94
N ALA A 67 4.09 4.13 -7.14
CA ALA A 67 4.88 4.58 -8.28
C ALA A 67 4.24 4.21 -9.62
N GLN A 68 3.74 2.98 -9.75
CA GLN A 68 3.01 2.56 -10.95
C GLN A 68 1.75 3.40 -11.19
N MET A 69 0.99 3.71 -10.14
CA MET A 69 -0.18 4.59 -10.26
C MET A 69 0.20 5.97 -10.76
N TYR A 70 1.22 6.58 -10.15
CA TYR A 70 1.68 7.92 -10.52
C TYR A 70 2.23 7.97 -11.95
N ILE A 71 2.93 6.93 -12.41
CA ILE A 71 3.35 6.82 -13.82
C ILE A 71 2.12 6.80 -14.75
N ARG A 72 1.10 5.98 -14.43
CA ARG A 72 -0.13 5.91 -15.24
C ARG A 72 -0.91 7.24 -15.23
N SER A 73 -0.85 7.99 -14.13
CA SER A 73 -1.45 9.32 -14.01
C SER A 73 -0.59 10.45 -14.58
N ASN A 74 0.47 10.14 -15.33
CA ASN A 74 1.40 11.10 -15.92
C ASN A 74 2.08 12.03 -14.90
N ASN A 75 2.40 11.49 -13.72
CA ASN A 75 3.11 12.17 -12.65
C ASN A 75 4.41 11.41 -12.26
N PRO A 76 5.44 11.43 -13.12
CA PRO A 76 6.66 10.66 -12.90
C PRO A 76 7.49 11.15 -11.71
N GLU A 77 7.35 12.42 -11.32
CA GLU A 77 8.08 13.01 -10.19
C GLU A 77 7.70 12.35 -8.86
N TYR A 78 6.40 12.20 -8.61
CA TYR A 78 5.93 11.49 -7.41
C TYR A 78 6.27 10.00 -7.48
N ALA A 79 6.23 9.38 -8.65
CA ALA A 79 6.65 7.99 -8.79
C ALA A 79 8.12 7.80 -8.37
N ARG A 80 9.00 8.69 -8.84
CA ARG A 80 10.41 8.70 -8.48
C ARG A 80 10.62 8.91 -6.98
N TYR A 81 9.89 9.85 -6.37
CA TYR A 81 9.96 10.09 -4.93
C TYR A 81 9.71 8.81 -4.10
N TYR A 82 8.66 8.04 -4.41
CA TYR A 82 8.37 6.81 -3.66
C TYR A 82 9.41 5.71 -3.90
N LEU A 83 9.89 5.56 -5.14
CA LEU A 83 10.94 4.58 -5.46
C LEU A 83 12.26 4.90 -4.76
N GLU A 84 12.70 6.15 -4.81
CA GLU A 84 13.94 6.60 -4.15
C GLU A 84 13.86 6.48 -2.62
N LYS A 85 12.68 6.71 -2.05
CA LYS A 85 12.49 6.68 -0.59
C LYS A 85 12.42 5.27 -0.01
N TYR A 86 11.77 4.32 -0.71
CA TYR A 86 11.45 3.02 -0.13
C TYR A 86 12.04 1.83 -0.88
N CYS A 87 12.44 1.98 -2.15
CA CYS A 87 12.90 0.87 -2.99
C CYS A 87 14.41 0.87 -3.24
N VAL A 88 15.19 1.66 -2.50
CA VAL A 88 16.67 1.67 -2.56
C VAL A 88 17.23 0.68 -1.52
N ILE A 89 18.31 -0.01 -1.89
CA ILE A 89 18.99 -1.08 -1.10
C ILE A 89 20.01 -0.47 -0.15
#